data_AF-A0A949T0Q1-F1
#
_entry.id   AF-A0A949T0Q1-F1
#
_cell.length_a   1.000
_cell.length_b   1.000
_cell.length_c   1.000
_cell.angle_alpha   90.00
_cell.angle_beta   90.00
_cell.angle_gamma   90.00
#
_symmetry.space_group_name_H-M   'P 1'
#
loop_
_entity.id
_entity.type
_entity.pdbx_description
1 polymer ?
#
loop_
_entity_poly.entity_id
_entity_poly.type
_entity_poly.pdbx_seq_one_letter_code
_entity_poly.pdbx_strand_id
1 'polypeptide(L)'
;MKTALFICLLGLGLLVVAWAGAAYPLLDYPFLDEGDVPKLIVGSLGGAWALWGGIQALRLAEGKAGRLLAGFLMVLGLLGCAGLFAFMLVATKMIPPPADVKAGQAVADFSLPDQSGKTFKLSDLKGKPVVLIFTRGFW
;
A
#
# COMPACT_ATOMS: atom_id res chain seq x y z
N MET A 1 -4.05 -10.45 31.54
CA MET A 1 -5.06 -10.37 30.46
C MET A 1 -5.27 -8.95 29.90
N LYS A 2 -5.60 -7.93 30.72
CA LYS A 2 -5.93 -6.57 30.24
C LYS A 2 -4.84 -5.94 29.35
N THR A 3 -3.58 -5.99 29.77
CA THR A 3 -2.44 -5.47 28.99
C THR A 3 -2.25 -6.19 27.66
N ALA A 4 -2.46 -7.51 27.62
CA ALA A 4 -2.33 -8.29 26.38
C ALA A 4 -3.44 -7.96 25.38
N LEU A 5 -4.68 -7.78 25.85
CA LEU A 5 -5.79 -7.31 25.03
C LEU A 5 -5.56 -5.90 24.49
N PHE A 6 -5.02 -5.00 25.30
CA PHE A 6 -4.65 -3.65 24.86
C PHE A 6 -3.64 -3.69 23.70
N ILE A 7 -2.57 -4.49 23.83
CA ILE A 7 -1.57 -4.66 22.77
C ILE A 7 -2.21 -5.25 21.50
N CYS A 8 -3.10 -6.24 21.66
CA CYS A 8 -3.81 -6.84 20.54
C CYS A 8 -4.67 -5.81 19.78
N LEU A 9 -5.44 -5.01 20.51
CA LEU A 9 -6.30 -3.96 19.95
C LEU A 9 -5.49 -2.82 19.32
N LEU A 10 -4.37 -2.43 19.92
CA LEU A 10 -3.43 -1.49 19.33
C LEU A 10 -2.92 -1.99 17.98
N GLY A 11 -2.50 -3.26 17.93
CA GLY A 11 -2.05 -3.90 16.70
C GLY A 11 -3.13 -3.93 15.61
N LEU A 12 -4.36 -4.28 15.98
CA LEU A 12 -5.52 -4.23 15.07
C LEU A 12 -5.79 -2.80 14.57
N GLY A 13 -5.67 -1.79 15.44
CA GLY A 13 -5.81 -0.39 15.05
C GLY A 13 -4.80 0.04 13.99
N LEU A 14 -3.52 -0.33 14.16
CA LEU A 14 -2.49 -0.07 13.14
C LEU A 14 -2.76 -0.82 11.83
N LEU A 15 -3.31 -2.03 11.93
CA LEU A 15 -3.72 -2.79 10.76
C LEU A 15 -4.83 -2.09 9.96
N VAL A 16 -5.79 -1.47 10.66
CA VAL A 16 -6.84 -0.65 10.04
C VAL A 16 -6.24 0.58 9.34
N VAL A 17 -5.26 1.24 9.98
CA VAL A 17 -4.55 2.37 9.35
C VAL A 17 -3.83 1.94 8.08
N ALA A 18 -3.15 0.78 8.11
CA ALA A 18 -2.49 0.23 6.92
C ALA A 18 -3.49 -0.09 5.80
N TRP A 19 -4.64 -0.67 6.14
CA TRP A 19 -5.73 -0.92 5.19
C TRP A 19 -6.30 0.36 4.60
N ALA A 20 -6.56 1.39 5.42
CA ALA A 20 -7.05 2.68 4.95
C ALA A 20 -6.06 3.33 3.98
N GLY A 21 -4.76 3.28 4.30
CA GLY A 21 -3.69 3.75 3.42
C GLY A 21 -3.54 2.93 2.13
N ALA A 22 -3.75 1.61 2.19
CA ALA A 22 -3.67 0.71 1.04
C ALA A 22 -4.92 0.77 0.13
N ALA A 23 -6.09 1.09 0.68
CA ALA A 23 -7.33 1.25 -0.07
C ALA A 23 -7.50 2.67 -0.64
N TYR A 24 -6.74 3.66 -0.14
CA TYR A 24 -6.77 5.02 -0.67
C TYR A 24 -6.40 5.14 -2.16
N PRO A 25 -5.42 4.41 -2.73
CA PRO A 25 -5.06 4.47 -4.14
C PRO A 25 -6.14 3.91 -5.09
N LEU A 26 -7.12 3.13 -4.61
CA LEU A 26 -8.28 2.73 -5.41
C LEU A 26 -9.14 3.93 -5.85
N LEU A 27 -8.96 5.10 -5.24
CA LEU A 27 -9.72 6.30 -5.55
C LEU A 27 -9.08 7.20 -6.62
N ASP A 28 -7.76 7.24 -6.84
CA ASP A 28 -7.20 8.22 -7.83
C ASP A 28 -5.76 8.01 -8.38
N TYR A 29 -4.92 7.07 -7.93
CA TYR A 29 -3.50 7.04 -8.39
C TYR A 29 -2.89 5.64 -8.60
N PRO A 30 -1.97 5.48 -9.58
CA PRO A 30 -1.22 4.24 -9.76
C PRO A 30 -0.36 3.93 -8.52
N PHE A 31 -0.54 2.70 -8.04
CA PHE A 31 0.11 2.11 -6.86
C PHE A 31 1.63 2.27 -6.84
N LEU A 32 2.19 2.42 -5.62
CA LEU A 32 3.62 2.56 -5.26
C LEU A 32 4.16 3.99 -5.34
N ASP A 33 3.69 4.84 -4.41
CA ASP A 33 4.38 6.09 -4.05
C ASP A 33 5.48 5.83 -2.99
N GLU A 34 6.40 6.79 -2.80
CA GLU A 34 7.45 6.70 -1.77
C GLU A 34 6.88 6.54 -0.34
N GLY A 35 5.60 6.86 -0.13
CA GLY A 35 4.88 6.70 1.12
C GLY A 35 4.36 5.28 1.39
N ASP A 36 4.43 4.34 0.44
CA ASP A 36 3.91 2.98 0.63
C ASP A 36 4.77 2.10 1.53
N VAL A 37 6.09 2.33 1.57
CA VAL A 37 7.00 1.59 2.47
C VAL A 37 6.68 1.85 3.95
N PRO A 38 6.52 3.11 4.42
CA PRO A 38 6.03 3.39 5.77
C PRO A 38 4.70 2.70 6.10
N LYS A 39 3.73 2.67 5.16
CA LYS A 39 2.43 2.04 5.36
C LYS A 39 2.56 0.52 5.58
N LEU A 40 3.43 -0.15 4.81
CA LEU A 40 3.71 -1.58 4.96
C LEU A 40 4.42 -1.91 6.28
N ILE A 41 5.31 -1.04 6.74
CA ILE A 41 5.95 -1.18 8.05
C ILE A 41 4.91 -1.09 9.16
N VAL A 42 4.03 -0.08 9.12
CA VAL A 42 2.94 0.10 10.08
C VAL A 42 2.01 -1.11 10.09
N GLY A 43 1.62 -1.60 8.91
CA GLY A 43 0.77 -2.79 8.79
C GLY A 43 1.42 -4.05 9.36
N SER A 44 2.72 -4.24 9.09
CA SER A 44 3.50 -5.39 9.59
C SER A 44 3.67 -5.36 11.11
N LEU A 45 3.97 -4.19 11.69
CA LEU A 45 4.03 -4.00 13.13
C LEU A 45 2.66 -4.18 13.78
N GLY A 46 1.60 -3.67 13.15
CA GLY A 46 0.22 -3.87 13.59
C GLY A 46 -0.16 -5.35 13.65
N GLY A 47 0.12 -6.10 12.59
CA GLY A 47 -0.10 -7.55 12.54
C GLY A 47 0.69 -8.31 13.61
N ALA A 48 1.98 -7.98 13.77
CA ALA A 48 2.84 -8.61 14.78
C ALA A 48 2.33 -8.35 16.21
N TRP A 49 1.92 -7.13 16.54
CA TRP A 49 1.35 -6.80 17.85
C TRP A 49 -0.05 -7.39 18.06
N ALA A 50 -0.88 -7.47 17.02
CA ALA A 50 -2.18 -8.13 17.09
C ALA A 50 -2.01 -9.62 17.44
N LEU A 51 -1.08 -10.30 16.78
CA LEU A 51 -0.77 -11.71 17.02
C LEU A 51 -0.14 -11.94 18.39
N TRP A 52 0.88 -11.16 18.75
CA TRP A 52 1.55 -11.28 20.04
C TRP A 52 0.58 -11.01 21.20
N GLY A 53 -0.17 -9.91 21.13
CA GLY A 53 -1.20 -9.57 22.11
C GLY A 53 -2.29 -10.62 22.20
N GLY A 54 -2.74 -11.18 21.07
CA GLY A 54 -3.75 -12.24 21.01
C GLY A 54 -3.27 -13.56 21.64
N ILE A 55 -2.06 -14.01 21.32
CA ILE A 55 -1.44 -15.21 21.91
C ILE A 55 -1.28 -15.04 23.42
N GLN A 56 -0.78 -13.88 23.87
CA GLN A 56 -0.62 -13.60 25.30
C GLN A 56 -1.97 -13.46 26.00
N ALA A 57 -2.99 -12.91 25.35
CA ALA A 57 -4.35 -12.84 25.88
C ALA A 57 -4.96 -14.23 26.04
N LEU A 58 -4.77 -15.13 25.07
CA LEU A 58 -5.19 -16.53 25.16
C LEU A 58 -4.50 -17.28 26.32
N ARG A 59 -3.20 -17.09 26.50
CA ARG A 59 -2.42 -17.70 27.59
C ARG A 59 -2.85 -17.21 28.97
N LEU A 60 -3.21 -15.94 29.09
CA LEU A 60 -3.59 -15.29 30.34
C LEU A 60 -5.11 -15.25 30.57
N ALA A 61 -5.92 -15.84 29.69
CA ALA A 61 -7.37 -15.79 29.78
C ALA A 61 -7.90 -16.82 30.78
N GLU A 62 -8.60 -16.32 31.78
CA GLU A 62 -9.38 -17.12 32.73
C GLU A 62 -10.83 -17.22 32.25
N GLY A 63 -11.36 -18.45 32.23
CA GLY A 63 -12.72 -18.72 31.76
C GLY A 63 -12.91 -18.76 30.24
N LYS A 64 -14.07 -19.27 29.82
CA LYS A 64 -14.41 -19.47 28.40
C LYS A 64 -14.56 -18.14 27.65
N ALA A 65 -15.19 -17.14 28.28
CA ALA A 65 -15.46 -15.85 27.65
C ALA A 65 -14.17 -15.11 27.25
N GLY A 66 -13.17 -15.06 28.14
CA GLY A 66 -11.89 -14.41 27.84
C GLY A 66 -11.12 -15.12 26.72
N ARG A 67 -11.15 -16.45 26.69
CA ARG A 67 -10.51 -17.24 25.61
C ARG A 67 -11.21 -17.06 24.27
N LEU A 68 -12.55 -17.03 24.25
CA LEU A 68 -13.32 -16.78 23.04
C LEU A 68 -13.05 -15.38 22.48
N LEU A 69 -13.03 -14.35 23.33
CA LEU A 69 -12.71 -12.99 22.90
C LEU A 69 -11.28 -12.90 22.34
N ALA A 70 -10.29 -13.43 23.06
CA ALA A 70 -8.90 -13.40 22.59
C ALA A 70 -8.72 -14.19 21.28
N GLY A 71 -9.37 -15.34 21.14
CA GLY A 71 -9.37 -16.12 19.91
C GLY A 71 -10.02 -15.37 18.75
N PHE A 72 -11.18 -14.74 18.99
CA PHE A 72 -11.88 -13.94 17.98
C PHE A 72 -11.00 -12.79 17.47
N LEU A 73 -10.38 -12.01 18.37
CA LEU A 73 -9.50 -10.90 17.98
C LEU A 73 -8.26 -11.38 17.22
N MET A 74 -7.69 -12.54 17.60
CA MET A 74 -6.55 -13.11 16.91
C MET A 74 -6.91 -13.56 15.49
N VAL A 75 -8.08 -14.19 15.32
CA VAL A 75 -8.61 -14.57 13.99
C VAL A 75 -8.85 -13.32 13.15
N LEU A 76 -9.44 -12.27 13.72
CA LEU A 76 -9.65 -10.99 13.03
C LEU A 76 -8.32 -10.41 12.54
N GLY A 77 -7.28 -10.42 13.38
CA GLY A 77 -5.94 -9.95 13.01
C GLY A 77 -5.29 -10.76 11.90
N LEU A 78 -5.40 -12.10 11.96
CA LEU A 78 -4.94 -13.00 10.91
C LEU A 78 -5.66 -12.76 9.57
N LEU A 79 -6.99 -12.65 9.62
CA LEU A 79 -7.79 -12.35 8.43
C LEU A 79 -7.45 -10.98 7.86
N GLY A 80 -7.23 -9.98 8.70
CA GLY A 80 -6.80 -8.66 8.27
C GLY A 80 -5.43 -8.68 7.58
N CYS A 81 -4.47 -9.44 8.11
CA CYS A 81 -3.13 -9.60 7.50
C CYS A 81 -3.23 -10.36 6.17
N ALA A 82 -3.95 -11.48 6.15
CA ALA A 82 -4.14 -12.29 4.95
C ALA A 82 -4.87 -11.51 3.86
N GLY A 83 -5.89 -10.73 4.22
CA GLY A 83 -6.60 -9.86 3.30
C GLY A 83 -5.71 -8.76 2.73
N LEU A 84 -4.88 -8.11 3.57
CA LEU A 84 -3.96 -7.07 3.10
C LEU A 84 -2.93 -7.66 2.13
N PHE A 85 -2.40 -8.84 2.43
CA PHE A 85 -1.48 -9.54 1.55
C PHE A 85 -2.13 -9.95 0.22
N ALA A 86 -3.33 -10.53 0.26
CA ALA A 86 -4.09 -10.89 -0.95
C ALA A 86 -4.40 -9.65 -1.80
N PHE A 87 -4.78 -8.54 -1.15
CA PHE A 87 -5.00 -7.27 -1.80
C PHE A 87 -3.74 -6.78 -2.54
N MET A 88 -2.57 -6.81 -1.88
CA MET A 88 -1.31 -6.42 -2.50
C MET A 88 -0.95 -7.28 -3.72
N LEU A 89 -1.22 -8.58 -3.68
CA LEU A 89 -1.02 -9.47 -4.82
C LEU A 89 -1.91 -9.08 -6.01
N VAL A 90 -3.18 -8.75 -5.76
CA VAL A 90 -4.11 -8.31 -6.80
C VAL A 90 -3.73 -6.92 -7.33
N ALA A 91 -3.42 -5.98 -6.44
CA ALA A 91 -3.02 -4.62 -6.80
C ALA A 91 -1.78 -4.59 -7.70
N THR A 92 -0.79 -5.45 -7.41
CA THR A 92 0.43 -5.57 -8.23
C THR A 92 0.12 -6.01 -9.68
N LYS A 93 -0.95 -6.79 -9.89
CA LYS A 93 -1.38 -7.23 -11.24
C LYS A 93 -2.08 -6.14 -12.05
N MET A 94 -2.56 -5.09 -11.39
CA MET A 94 -3.22 -3.95 -12.05
C MET A 94 -2.21 -2.94 -12.61
N ILE A 95 -0.92 -3.07 -12.28
CA ILE A 95 0.13 -2.21 -12.82
C ILE A 95 0.28 -2.54 -14.31
N PRO A 96 0.08 -1.55 -15.21
CA PRO A 96 0.28 -1.76 -16.64
C PRO A 96 1.71 -2.24 -16.92
N PRO A 97 1.90 -3.15 -17.88
CA PRO A 97 3.24 -3.53 -18.29
C PRO A 97 4.01 -2.29 -18.78
N PRO A 98 5.34 -2.26 -18.59
CA PRO A 98 6.15 -1.17 -19.13
C PRO A 98 5.93 -1.06 -20.64
N ALA A 99 5.88 0.18 -21.14
CA ALA A 99 5.78 0.42 -22.57
C ALA A 99 6.99 -0.18 -23.30
N ASP A 100 6.74 -0.89 -24.40
CA ASP A 100 7.81 -1.44 -25.24
C ASP A 100 8.41 -0.31 -26.10
N VAL A 101 9.57 0.20 -25.67
CA VAL A 101 10.31 1.26 -26.36
C VAL A 101 11.58 0.67 -26.97
N LYS A 102 11.68 0.70 -28.30
CA LYS A 102 12.84 0.19 -29.04
C LYS A 102 13.62 1.30 -29.72
N ALA A 103 14.94 1.18 -29.75
CA ALA A 103 15.78 2.09 -30.51
C ALA A 103 15.40 2.07 -32.00
N GLY A 104 15.30 3.26 -32.61
CA GLY A 104 14.88 3.42 -34.00
C GLY A 104 13.35 3.42 -34.21
N GLN A 105 12.55 3.09 -33.19
CA GLN A 105 11.10 3.25 -33.25
C GLN A 105 10.72 4.73 -33.15
N ALA A 106 9.79 5.17 -33.98
CA ALA A 106 9.23 6.52 -33.86
C ALA A 106 8.50 6.67 -32.52
N VAL A 107 8.83 7.72 -31.77
CA VAL A 107 8.16 8.05 -30.50
C VAL A 107 6.78 8.64 -30.81
N ALA A 108 5.75 8.19 -30.08
CA ALA A 108 4.41 8.75 -30.19
C ALA A 108 4.41 10.23 -29.76
N ASP A 109 3.68 11.06 -30.50
CA ASP A 109 3.48 12.45 -30.09
C ASP A 109 2.65 12.50 -28.80
N PHE A 110 2.97 13.43 -27.91
CA PHE A 110 2.21 13.65 -26.68
C PHE A 110 2.02 15.14 -26.46
N SER A 111 0.94 15.48 -25.74
CA SER A 111 0.56 16.84 -25.40
C SER A 111 0.30 16.91 -23.90
N LEU A 112 1.15 17.62 -23.17
CA LEU A 112 1.09 17.71 -21.71
C LEU A 112 1.27 19.18 -21.29
N PRO A 113 0.63 19.64 -20.20
CA PRO A 113 0.95 20.93 -19.62
C PRO A 113 2.40 20.95 -19.14
N ASP A 114 3.11 22.04 -19.41
CA ASP A 114 4.43 22.33 -18.85
C ASP A 114 4.34 22.90 -17.41
N GLN A 115 5.48 23.27 -16.84
CA GLN A 115 5.56 23.83 -15.48
C GLN A 115 4.81 25.16 -15.32
N SER A 116 4.53 25.88 -16.41
CA SER A 116 3.74 27.11 -16.43
C SER A 116 2.24 26.86 -16.71
N GLY A 117 1.83 25.59 -16.86
CA GLY A 117 0.47 25.18 -17.23
C GLY A 117 0.18 25.33 -18.72
N LYS A 118 1.17 25.68 -19.54
CA LYS A 118 0.99 25.82 -20.99
C LYS A 118 1.09 24.44 -21.65
N THR A 119 0.17 24.14 -22.55
CA THR A 119 0.22 22.90 -23.34
C THR A 119 1.48 22.87 -24.20
N PHE A 120 2.31 21.84 -24.00
CA PHE A 120 3.51 21.53 -24.74
C PHE A 120 3.33 20.24 -25.55
N LYS A 121 3.77 20.22 -26.81
CA LYS A 121 3.75 19.01 -27.65
C LYS A 121 5.15 18.57 -28.03
N LEU A 122 5.38 17.25 -28.07
CA LEU A 122 6.66 16.70 -28.52
C LEU A 122 6.96 17.10 -29.98
N SER A 123 5.93 17.17 -30.83
CA SER A 123 6.05 17.59 -32.23
C SER A 123 6.60 19.02 -32.42
N ASP A 124 6.52 19.88 -31.40
CA ASP A 124 7.11 21.22 -31.43
C ASP A 124 8.66 21.19 -31.44
N LEU A 125 9.27 20.07 -31.04
CA LEU A 125 10.72 19.86 -31.02
C LEU A 125 11.26 19.10 -32.25
N LYS A 126 10.44 18.90 -33.29
CA LYS A 126 10.89 18.20 -34.52
C LYS A 126 12.17 18.78 -35.09
N GLY A 127 13.10 17.90 -35.46
CA GLY A 127 14.40 18.26 -36.02
C GLY A 127 15.49 18.58 -34.99
N LYS A 128 15.18 18.52 -33.68
CA LYS A 128 16.15 18.69 -32.61
C LYS A 128 16.40 17.36 -31.87
N PRO A 129 17.62 17.09 -31.37
CA PRO A 129 17.83 16.02 -30.42
C PRO A 129 17.16 16.36 -29.09
N VAL A 130 16.40 15.41 -28.52
CA VAL A 130 15.62 15.59 -27.29
C VAL A 130 15.93 14.45 -26.33
N VAL A 131 16.05 14.76 -25.05
CA VAL A 131 16.14 13.79 -23.95
C VAL A 131 14.85 13.86 -23.14
N LEU A 132 14.15 12.74 -23.00
CA LEU A 132 12.96 12.61 -22.15
C LEU A 132 13.35 11.91 -20.85
N ILE A 133 13.04 12.55 -19.73
CA ILE A 133 13.31 12.02 -18.39
C ILE A 133 11.96 11.81 -17.70
N PHE A 134 11.68 10.56 -17.33
CA PHE A 134 10.50 10.21 -16.53
C PHE A 134 10.93 10.11 -15.07
N THR A 135 10.38 10.98 -14.22
CA THR A 135 10.60 10.95 -12.76
C THR A 135 9.32 10.56 -12.05
N ARG A 136 9.42 9.87 -10.91
CA ARG A 136 8.30 9.74 -9.96
C ARG A 136 8.36 10.90 -8.97
N GLY A 137 7.20 11.47 -8.62
CA GLY A 137 7.08 12.54 -7.63
C GLY A 137 7.07 13.97 -8.19
N PHE A 138 6.75 14.93 -7.32
CA PHE A 138 6.92 16.37 -7.52
C PHE A 138 8.21 16.80 -6.80
N TRP A 139 9.09 17.52 -7.49
CA TRP A 139 10.32 18.10 -6.93
C TRP A 139 10.15 19.61 -6.75
#